data_AF-A0A2H0MP24-F1
#
_entry.id   AF-A0A2H0MP24-F1
#
_cell.length_a   1.000
_cell.length_b   1.000
_cell.length_c   1.000
_cell.angle_alpha   90.00
_cell.angle_beta   90.00
_cell.angle_gamma   90.00
#
_symmetry.space_group_name_H-M   'P 1'
#
loop_
_entity.id
_entity.type
_entity.pdbx_description
1 polymer ?
#
loop_
_entity_poly.entity_id
_entity_poly.type
_entity_poly.pdbx_seq_one_letter_code
_entity_poly.pdbx_strand_id
1 'polypeptide(L)'
;MKKIFLSIFLISLLSPLTALAGTYIAAEDSTAYTIYYSGLVPCGKEVCKGTTLNIRTIESALAQGSNFDQACSAGGGTVYRGEQVGEFYTGFPCTFCHFFVMLDGIFDFVLFQLVPPLAVLMLAIGGIMYIMAQFGGAEVLTGGGSGGPKLLGQAKKLMTAVVMGLVIIYGGWLIVDLFFDTIGVADWTGL
;
A
#
# COMPACT_ATOMS: atom_id res chain seq x y z
N MET A 1 -4.13 -28.11 -6.31
CA MET A 1 -3.22 -27.27 -5.49
C MET A 1 -2.84 -25.93 -6.14
N LYS A 2 -2.56 -25.87 -7.47
CA LYS A 2 -2.27 -24.60 -8.20
C LYS A 2 -3.37 -23.52 -8.11
N LYS A 3 -4.64 -23.91 -7.93
CA LYS A 3 -5.80 -22.99 -7.88
C LYS A 3 -5.89 -22.19 -6.56
N ILE A 4 -5.43 -22.75 -5.44
CA ILE A 4 -5.49 -22.10 -4.11
C ILE A 4 -4.37 -21.04 -3.98
N PHE A 5 -3.20 -21.34 -4.54
CA PHE A 5 -2.07 -20.41 -4.57
C PHE A 5 -2.39 -19.17 -5.42
N LEU A 6 -3.02 -19.39 -6.58
CA LEU A 6 -3.43 -18.32 -7.46
C LEU A 6 -4.57 -17.51 -6.85
N SER A 7 -5.52 -18.11 -6.13
CA SER A 7 -6.61 -17.35 -5.49
C SER A 7 -6.11 -16.45 -4.36
N ILE A 8 -5.19 -16.91 -3.51
CA ILE A 8 -4.63 -16.08 -2.42
C ILE A 8 -3.83 -14.91 -3.00
N PHE A 9 -3.00 -15.17 -4.02
CA PHE A 9 -2.25 -14.14 -4.72
C PHE A 9 -3.18 -13.14 -5.41
N LEU A 10 -4.23 -13.63 -6.08
CA LEU A 10 -5.19 -12.77 -6.80
C LEU A 10 -6.07 -11.95 -5.84
N ILE A 11 -6.49 -12.51 -4.71
CA ILE A 11 -7.24 -11.77 -3.68
C ILE A 11 -6.35 -10.67 -3.08
N SER A 12 -5.09 -10.97 -2.76
CA SER A 12 -4.15 -9.98 -2.23
C SER A 12 -3.79 -8.89 -3.24
N LEU A 13 -3.83 -9.21 -4.54
CA LEU A 13 -3.59 -8.25 -5.63
C LEU A 13 -4.83 -7.42 -5.97
N LEU A 14 -6.05 -7.92 -5.73
CA LEU A 14 -7.31 -7.24 -6.03
C LEU A 14 -7.82 -6.37 -4.88
N SER A 15 -7.38 -6.64 -3.65
CA SER A 15 -7.72 -5.84 -2.45
C SER A 15 -7.33 -4.35 -2.50
N PRO A 16 -6.19 -3.93 -3.09
CA PRO A 16 -5.81 -2.51 -3.12
C PRO A 16 -6.55 -1.66 -4.16
N LEU A 17 -7.10 -2.27 -5.23
CA LEU A 17 -7.74 -1.50 -6.31
C LEU A 17 -8.97 -0.71 -5.83
N THR A 18 -9.55 -1.09 -4.68
CA THR A 18 -10.69 -0.41 -4.07
C THR A 18 -10.33 0.46 -2.87
N ALA A 19 -9.07 0.45 -2.41
CA ALA A 19 -8.70 0.98 -1.09
C ALA A 19 -7.73 2.17 -1.10
N LEU A 20 -7.26 2.66 -2.25
CA LEU A 20 -6.48 3.91 -2.29
C LEU A 20 -7.43 5.11 -2.35
N ALA A 21 -8.17 5.36 -1.26
CA ALA A 21 -8.63 6.69 -0.88
C ALA A 21 -7.71 7.14 0.25
N GLY A 22 -7.11 8.33 0.11
CA GLY A 22 -6.11 8.83 1.06
C GLY A 22 -6.58 10.08 1.76
N THR A 23 -5.94 10.38 2.89
CA THR A 23 -6.11 11.65 3.61
C THR A 23 -4.76 12.25 3.90
N TYR A 24 -4.65 13.57 3.75
CA TYR A 24 -3.46 14.32 4.16
C TYR A 24 -3.87 15.61 4.86
N ILE A 25 -2.98 16.13 5.69
CA ILE A 25 -3.20 17.38 6.42
C ILE A 25 -2.51 18.49 5.64
N ALA A 26 -3.27 19.54 5.29
CA ALA A 26 -2.73 20.75 4.68
C ALA A 26 -2.88 21.92 5.65
N ALA A 27 -1.80 22.66 5.89
CA ALA A 27 -1.84 23.89 6.66
C ALA A 27 -1.98 25.10 5.72
N GLU A 28 -3.02 25.89 5.89
CA GLU A 28 -3.24 27.15 5.18
C GLU A 28 -3.58 28.22 6.23
N ASP A 29 -2.89 29.36 6.17
CA ASP A 29 -3.07 30.51 7.08
C ASP A 29 -3.18 30.16 8.58
N SER A 30 -2.27 29.32 9.08
CA SER A 30 -2.19 28.88 10.50
C SER A 30 -3.31 27.92 10.96
N THR A 31 -4.13 27.41 10.05
CA THR A 31 -5.15 26.39 10.33
C THR A 31 -4.86 25.09 9.58
N ALA A 32 -4.84 23.98 10.30
CA ALA A 32 -4.68 22.65 9.73
C ALA A 32 -6.04 22.11 9.25
N TYR A 33 -6.10 21.74 7.97
CA TYR A 33 -7.27 21.12 7.35
C TYR A 33 -6.94 19.68 6.99
N THR A 34 -7.88 18.77 7.27
CA THR A 34 -7.82 17.41 6.71
C THR A 34 -8.41 17.45 5.30
N ILE A 35 -7.69 16.89 4.34
CA ILE A 35 -8.14 16.74 2.97
C ILE A 35 -8.38 15.26 2.71
N TYR A 36 -9.60 14.91 2.31
CA TYR A 36 -9.97 13.56 1.85
C TYR A 36 -10.12 13.55 0.33
N TYR A 37 -9.54 12.55 -0.32
CA TYR A 37 -9.66 12.34 -1.76
C TYR A 37 -9.92 10.88 -2.09
N SER A 38 -10.71 10.65 -3.14
CA SER A 38 -11.00 9.31 -3.65
C SER A 38 -10.09 8.97 -4.83
N GLY A 39 -9.32 7.88 -4.72
CA GLY A 39 -8.49 7.35 -5.80
C GLY A 39 -6.99 7.64 -5.65
N LEU A 40 -6.22 7.21 -6.65
CA LEU A 40 -4.75 7.15 -6.59
C LEU A 40 -4.06 8.52 -6.48
N VAL A 41 -4.66 9.58 -7.00
CA VAL A 41 -4.03 10.91 -7.06
C VAL A 41 -5.07 12.02 -6.80
N PRO A 42 -4.82 12.95 -5.86
CA PRO A 42 -5.71 14.07 -5.56
C PRO A 42 -5.68 15.18 -6.62
N CYS A 43 -4.69 15.17 -7.51
CA CYS A 43 -4.45 16.27 -8.42
C CYS A 43 -5.44 16.30 -9.59
N GLY A 44 -5.98 17.48 -9.90
CA GLY A 44 -6.98 17.64 -10.96
C GLY A 44 -8.36 17.04 -10.65
N LYS A 45 -8.61 16.59 -9.41
CA LYS A 45 -9.91 16.09 -8.95
C LYS A 45 -10.50 16.96 -7.84
N GLU A 46 -11.79 16.80 -7.63
CA GLU A 46 -12.49 17.41 -6.49
C GLU A 46 -12.05 16.71 -5.21
N VAL A 47 -11.74 17.49 -4.19
CA VAL A 47 -11.29 16.99 -2.88
C VAL A 47 -12.18 17.53 -1.78
N CYS A 48 -12.29 16.78 -0.69
CA CYS A 48 -13.03 17.18 0.51
C CYS A 48 -12.11 17.86 1.50
N LYS A 49 -12.36 19.13 1.83
CA LYS A 49 -11.59 19.90 2.82
C LYS A 49 -12.45 20.13 4.06
N GLY A 50 -11.89 19.90 5.25
CA GLY A 50 -12.54 20.26 6.51
C GLY A 50 -11.57 20.25 7.68
N THR A 51 -11.90 20.98 8.75
CA THR A 51 -11.10 21.00 9.99
C THR A 51 -11.28 19.72 10.80
N THR A 52 -12.48 19.13 10.77
CA THR A 52 -12.81 17.85 11.42
C THR A 52 -13.62 16.98 10.45
N LEU A 53 -12.93 16.15 9.65
CA LEU A 53 -13.60 15.25 8.70
C LEU A 53 -13.91 13.89 9.33
N ASN A 54 -15.16 13.44 9.20
CA ASN A 54 -15.55 12.07 9.57
C ASN A 54 -15.41 11.15 8.35
N ILE A 55 -14.19 10.67 8.11
CA ILE A 55 -13.81 9.88 6.92
C ILE A 55 -14.68 8.64 6.75
N ARG A 56 -15.00 7.94 7.85
CA ARG A 56 -15.88 6.75 7.82
C ARG A 56 -17.27 7.06 7.30
N THR A 57 -17.81 8.23 7.63
CA THR A 57 -19.10 8.69 7.11
C THR A 57 -19.01 8.96 5.60
N ILE A 58 -17.93 9.61 5.15
CA ILE A 58 -17.68 9.91 3.73
C ILE A 58 -17.56 8.60 2.93
N GLU A 59 -16.75 7.65 3.39
CA GLU A 59 -16.56 6.34 2.77
C GLU A 59 -17.87 5.55 2.71
N SER A 60 -18.64 5.52 3.81
CA SER A 60 -19.92 4.82 3.85
C SER A 60 -20.96 5.42 2.90
N ALA A 61 -20.94 6.73 2.71
CA ALA A 61 -21.81 7.44 1.78
C ALA A 61 -21.39 7.17 0.32
N LEU A 62 -20.09 7.16 0.02
CA LEU A 62 -19.57 6.80 -1.30
C LEU A 62 -19.86 5.34 -1.65
N ALA A 63 -19.73 4.43 -0.67
CA ALA A 63 -20.07 3.02 -0.84
C ALA A 63 -21.57 2.78 -1.11
N GLN A 64 -22.44 3.70 -0.66
CA GLN A 64 -23.88 3.68 -0.93
C GLN A 64 -24.27 4.35 -2.27
N GLY A 65 -23.29 4.80 -3.07
CA GLY A 65 -23.53 5.42 -4.37
C GLY A 65 -23.97 6.88 -4.32
N SER A 66 -23.74 7.59 -3.21
CA SER A 66 -23.99 9.03 -3.14
C SER A 66 -22.94 9.82 -3.93
N ASN A 67 -23.31 11.02 -4.40
CA ASN A 67 -22.40 11.92 -5.09
C ASN A 67 -21.32 12.44 -4.11
N PHE A 68 -20.12 12.72 -4.63
CA PHE A 68 -18.97 13.16 -3.82
C PHE A 68 -19.30 14.40 -2.96
N ASP A 69 -20.03 15.39 -3.49
CA ASP A 69 -20.50 16.56 -2.72
C ASP A 69 -21.32 16.20 -1.49
N GLN A 70 -22.22 15.23 -1.66
CA GLN A 70 -23.14 14.82 -0.62
C GLN A 70 -22.42 13.99 0.45
N ALA A 71 -21.50 13.12 0.04
CA ALA A 71 -20.63 12.37 0.95
C ALA A 71 -19.72 13.32 1.74
N CYS A 72 -19.16 14.34 1.09
CA CYS A 72 -18.31 15.36 1.71
C CYS A 72 -19.05 16.14 2.79
N SER A 73 -20.26 16.60 2.45
CA SER A 73 -21.11 17.37 3.35
C SER A 73 -21.57 16.52 4.53
N ALA A 74 -21.86 15.24 4.32
CA ALA A 74 -22.18 14.28 5.38
C ALA A 74 -21.00 14.03 6.32
N GLY A 75 -19.76 14.11 5.81
CA GLY A 75 -18.53 13.99 6.59
C GLY A 75 -18.09 15.25 7.33
N GLY A 76 -18.85 16.35 7.25
CA GLY A 76 -18.49 17.64 7.87
C GLY A 76 -17.45 18.45 7.07
N GLY A 77 -17.27 18.13 5.78
CA GLY A 77 -16.36 18.84 4.89
C GLY A 77 -17.08 19.70 3.84
N THR A 78 -16.31 20.56 3.20
CA THR A 78 -16.70 21.28 1.98
C THR A 78 -15.90 20.76 0.80
N VAL A 79 -16.56 20.55 -0.35
CA VAL A 79 -15.84 20.19 -1.58
C VAL A 79 -15.07 21.39 -2.07
N TYR A 80 -13.77 21.20 -2.28
CA TYR A 80 -12.93 22.14 -2.98
C TYR A 80 -12.85 21.73 -4.45
N ARG A 81 -13.57 22.44 -5.30
CA ARG A 81 -13.26 22.56 -6.73
C ARG A 81 -12.38 23.79 -6.84
N GLY A 82 -11.19 23.69 -7.43
CA GLY A 82 -10.26 24.83 -7.48
C GLY A 82 -10.80 26.03 -8.27
N GLU A 83 -9.94 27.00 -8.54
CA GLU A 83 -10.31 28.28 -9.17
C GLU A 83 -11.08 28.05 -10.50
N GLN A 84 -12.17 28.79 -10.70
CA GLN A 84 -12.90 28.75 -11.97
C GLN A 84 -12.16 29.53 -13.05
N VAL A 85 -11.78 28.84 -14.13
CA VAL A 85 -11.21 29.46 -15.33
C VAL A 85 -12.16 29.18 -16.50
N GLY A 86 -13.24 29.97 -16.60
CA GLY A 86 -14.33 29.73 -17.55
C GLY A 86 -15.33 28.67 -17.05
N GLU A 87 -15.84 27.81 -17.96
CA GLU A 87 -16.74 26.69 -17.61
C GLU A 87 -16.01 25.42 -17.09
N PHE A 88 -14.68 25.48 -16.98
CA PHE A 88 -13.87 24.36 -16.50
C PHE A 88 -13.35 24.64 -15.09
N TYR A 89 -13.65 23.73 -14.16
CA TYR A 89 -13.08 23.75 -12.83
C TYR A 89 -11.63 23.29 -12.93
N THR A 90 -10.67 24.19 -12.70
CA THR A 90 -9.28 23.76 -12.54
C THR A 90 -9.17 23.12 -11.17
N GLY A 91 -9.05 21.78 -11.15
CA GLY A 91 -8.84 21.04 -9.90
C GLY A 91 -7.57 21.50 -9.18
N PHE A 92 -7.34 20.96 -7.98
CA PHE A 92 -6.16 21.29 -7.17
C PHE A 92 -4.87 21.25 -8.02
N PRO A 93 -4.04 22.32 -8.05
CA PRO A 93 -2.85 22.36 -8.90
C PRO A 93 -1.91 21.21 -8.52
N CYS A 94 -1.45 20.48 -9.53
CA CYS A 94 -0.56 19.34 -9.34
C CYS A 94 0.83 19.83 -8.91
N THR A 95 1.07 19.92 -7.60
CA THR A 95 2.42 20.11 -7.06
C THR A 95 3.13 18.76 -6.93
N PHE A 96 4.47 18.76 -6.94
CA PHE A 96 5.26 17.55 -6.69
C PHE A 96 4.92 16.88 -5.35
N CYS A 97 4.38 17.63 -4.38
CA CYS A 97 3.94 17.11 -3.08
C CYS A 97 2.87 16.01 -3.21
N HIS A 98 1.92 16.15 -4.13
CA HIS A 98 0.89 15.12 -4.34
C HIS A 98 1.42 13.83 -4.97
N PHE A 99 2.56 13.88 -5.65
CA PHE A 99 3.24 12.69 -6.17
C PHE A 99 3.90 11.90 -5.03
N PHE A 100 4.52 12.57 -4.06
CA PHE A 100 5.15 11.92 -2.91
C PHE A 100 4.13 11.24 -1.99
N VAL A 101 2.98 11.86 -1.74
CA VAL A 101 1.88 11.22 -0.97
C VAL A 101 1.38 9.92 -1.64
N MET A 102 1.28 9.90 -2.97
CA MET A 102 0.93 8.68 -3.69
C MET A 102 2.02 7.61 -3.55
N LEU A 103 3.28 8.00 -3.70
CA LEU A 103 4.43 7.11 -3.60
C LEU A 103 4.50 6.45 -2.22
N ASP A 104 4.25 7.23 -1.16
CA ASP A 104 4.20 6.77 0.22
C ASP A 104 3.10 5.71 0.42
N GLY A 105 1.88 5.98 -0.06
CA GLY A 105 0.79 5.00 -0.04
C GLY A 105 1.09 3.71 -0.83
N ILE A 106 1.87 3.79 -1.92
CA ILE A 106 2.34 2.60 -2.65
C ILE A 106 3.35 1.82 -1.82
N PHE A 107 4.31 2.50 -1.19
CA PHE A 107 5.30 1.82 -0.33
C PHE A 107 4.62 1.17 0.87
N ASP A 108 3.70 1.84 1.54
CA ASP A 108 2.96 1.27 2.66
C ASP A 108 2.18 0.02 2.25
N PHE A 109 1.49 0.08 1.11
CA PHE A 109 0.78 -1.08 0.59
C PHE A 109 1.75 -2.23 0.27
N VAL A 110 2.84 -1.97 -0.44
CA VAL A 110 3.79 -3.01 -0.85
C VAL A 110 4.48 -3.60 0.38
N LEU A 111 4.98 -2.80 1.30
CA LEU A 111 5.79 -3.24 2.42
C LEU A 111 4.97 -3.84 3.57
N PHE A 112 3.79 -3.30 3.88
CA PHE A 112 2.99 -3.75 5.02
C PHE A 112 1.85 -4.68 4.63
N GLN A 113 1.30 -4.56 3.43
CA GLN A 113 0.16 -5.40 3.00
C GLN A 113 0.58 -6.55 2.08
N LEU A 114 1.55 -6.36 1.19
CA LEU A 114 1.92 -7.37 0.17
C LEU A 114 3.12 -8.23 0.59
N VAL A 115 4.19 -7.64 1.11
CA VAL A 115 5.43 -8.34 1.46
C VAL A 115 5.23 -9.36 2.59
N PRO A 116 4.51 -9.08 3.71
CA PRO A 116 4.40 -10.03 4.81
C PRO A 116 3.67 -11.33 4.44
N PRO A 117 2.51 -11.32 3.75
CA PRO A 117 1.87 -12.55 3.28
C PRO A 117 2.76 -13.35 2.33
N LEU A 118 3.47 -12.67 1.43
CA LEU A 118 4.37 -13.31 0.47
C LEU A 118 5.57 -13.97 1.17
N ALA A 119 6.16 -13.29 2.15
CA ALA A 119 7.28 -13.78 2.94
C ALA A 119 6.88 -15.01 3.78
N VAL A 120 5.74 -14.96 4.48
CA VAL A 120 5.22 -16.09 5.25
C VAL A 120 4.96 -17.30 4.36
N LEU A 121 4.41 -17.09 3.16
CA LEU A 121 4.14 -18.16 2.21
C LEU A 121 5.43 -18.84 1.73
N MET A 122 6.44 -18.05 1.34
CA MET A 122 7.74 -18.58 0.90
C MET A 122 8.49 -19.27 2.03
N LEU A 123 8.38 -18.74 3.25
CA LEU A 123 8.99 -19.32 4.44
C LEU A 123 8.29 -20.63 4.85
N ALA A 124 6.97 -20.72 4.73
CA ALA A 124 6.23 -21.96 4.97
C ALA A 124 6.64 -23.06 3.97
N ILE A 125 6.75 -22.74 2.69
CA ILE A 125 7.19 -23.71 1.66
C ILE A 125 8.64 -24.13 1.90
N GLY A 126 9.54 -23.17 2.15
CA GLY A 126 10.92 -23.45 2.49
C GLY A 126 11.08 -24.27 3.78
N GLY A 127 10.21 -24.03 4.77
CA GLY A 127 10.20 -24.72 6.06
C GLY A 127 9.74 -26.17 5.94
N ILE A 128 8.66 -26.41 5.19
CA ILE A 128 8.20 -27.76 4.89
C ILE A 128 9.27 -28.53 4.09
N MET A 129 9.92 -27.87 3.12
CA MET A 129 11.06 -28.48 2.39
C MET A 129 12.21 -28.87 3.32
N TYR A 130 12.55 -28.02 4.30
CA TYR A 130 13.63 -28.29 5.25
C TYR A 130 13.32 -29.51 6.14
N ILE A 131 12.09 -29.59 6.67
CA ILE A 131 11.65 -30.70 7.50
C ILE A 131 11.61 -32.00 6.69
N MET A 132 11.04 -31.97 5.48
CA MET A 132 10.91 -33.17 4.63
C MET A 132 12.27 -33.67 4.09
N ALA A 133 13.25 -32.78 3.92
CA ALA A 133 14.62 -33.17 3.57
C ALA A 133 15.34 -33.89 4.72
N GLN A 134 14.95 -33.65 5.97
CA GLN A 134 15.48 -34.36 7.14
C GLN A 134 14.84 -35.74 7.34
N PHE A 135 13.55 -35.89 7.04
CA PHE A 135 12.79 -37.14 7.26
C PHE A 135 12.66 -38.06 6.03
N GLY A 136 13.34 -37.77 4.92
CA GLY A 136 13.47 -38.69 3.79
C GLY A 136 12.23 -38.87 2.90
N GLY A 137 11.14 -38.11 3.11
CA GLY A 137 9.91 -38.17 2.32
C GLY A 137 9.84 -37.05 1.26
N ALA A 138 10.64 -37.14 0.19
CA ALA A 138 10.75 -36.07 -0.81
C ALA A 138 9.60 -36.00 -1.85
N GLU A 139 8.48 -36.69 -1.64
CA GLU A 139 7.47 -36.91 -2.69
C GLU A 139 6.35 -35.85 -2.75
N VAL A 140 6.26 -34.96 -1.75
CA VAL A 140 5.14 -34.01 -1.62
C VAL A 140 5.30 -32.74 -2.47
N LEU A 141 6.49 -32.49 -3.02
CA LEU A 141 6.75 -31.34 -3.89
C LEU A 141 7.19 -31.82 -5.27
N THR A 142 6.61 -31.23 -6.33
CA THR A 142 6.71 -31.58 -7.76
C THR A 142 8.10 -31.33 -8.38
N GLY A 143 9.15 -31.68 -7.64
CA GLY A 143 10.57 -31.54 -7.99
C GLY A 143 11.53 -32.16 -6.96
N GLY A 144 11.01 -32.82 -5.91
CA GLY A 144 11.80 -33.48 -4.87
C GLY A 144 12.38 -34.82 -5.33
N GLY A 145 13.55 -34.77 -5.96
CA GLY A 145 14.37 -35.96 -6.15
C GLY A 145 14.81 -36.53 -4.80
N SER A 146 14.92 -37.87 -4.74
CA SER A 146 15.42 -38.71 -3.64
C SER A 146 16.15 -37.96 -2.52
N GLY A 147 15.57 -38.02 -1.31
CA GLY A 147 16.09 -37.39 -0.09
C GLY A 147 17.59 -37.58 0.07
N GLY A 148 18.31 -36.46 0.15
CA GLY A 148 19.75 -36.43 0.30
C GLY A 148 20.27 -35.01 0.54
N PRO A 149 21.59 -34.84 0.81
CA PRO A 149 22.23 -33.56 1.17
C PRO A 149 22.00 -32.43 0.15
N LYS A 150 21.60 -32.77 -1.07
CA LYS A 150 21.25 -31.82 -2.13
C LYS A 150 19.97 -31.02 -1.82
N LEU A 151 18.95 -31.63 -1.21
CA LEU A 151 17.71 -30.93 -0.80
C LEU A 151 17.93 -30.02 0.40
N LEU A 152 18.77 -30.43 1.35
CA LEU A 152 19.17 -29.61 2.50
C LEU A 152 19.87 -28.31 2.04
N GLY A 153 20.80 -28.45 1.09
CA GLY A 153 21.49 -27.30 0.50
C GLY A 153 20.54 -26.34 -0.22
N GLN A 154 19.54 -26.88 -0.93
CA GLN A 154 18.56 -26.07 -1.64
C GLN A 154 17.60 -25.34 -0.70
N ALA A 155 17.13 -26.00 0.37
CA ALA A 155 16.27 -25.38 1.39
C ALA A 155 16.98 -24.24 2.12
N LYS A 156 18.25 -24.43 2.50
CA LYS A 156 19.07 -23.39 3.15
C LYS A 156 19.26 -22.18 2.22
N LYS A 157 19.53 -22.42 0.93
CA LYS A 157 19.66 -21.35 -0.06
C LYS A 157 18.35 -20.56 -0.24
N LEU A 158 17.21 -21.25 -0.21
CA LEU A 158 15.88 -20.64 -0.28
C LEU A 158 15.60 -19.77 0.95
N MET A 159 15.86 -20.28 2.16
CA MET A 159 15.68 -19.51 3.39
C MET A 159 16.59 -18.28 3.46
N THR A 160 17.87 -18.42 3.14
CA THR A 160 18.79 -17.27 3.12
C THR A 160 18.39 -16.23 2.07
N ALA A 161 17.89 -16.66 0.91
CA ALA A 161 17.42 -15.74 -0.13
C ALA A 161 16.19 -14.94 0.32
N VAL A 162 15.23 -15.57 1.01
CA VAL A 162 14.05 -14.88 1.55
C VAL A 162 14.45 -13.86 2.61
N VAL A 163 15.32 -14.24 3.55
CA VAL A 163 15.81 -13.33 4.60
C VAL A 163 16.58 -12.14 4.00
N MET A 164 17.48 -12.40 3.04
CA MET A 164 18.20 -11.32 2.35
C MET A 164 17.27 -10.41 1.56
N GLY A 165 16.27 -10.97 0.87
CA GLY A 165 15.27 -10.18 0.17
C GLY A 165 14.50 -9.25 1.11
N LEU A 166 14.11 -9.75 2.29
CA LEU A 166 13.43 -8.96 3.31
C LEU A 166 14.33 -7.80 3.79
N VAL A 167 15.60 -8.08 4.06
CA VAL A 167 16.59 -7.07 4.49
C VAL A 167 16.79 -6.00 3.42
N ILE A 168 16.85 -6.37 2.14
CA ILE A 168 17.02 -5.41 1.04
C ILE A 168 15.78 -4.53 0.89
N ILE A 169 14.57 -5.10 1.00
CA ILE A 169 13.32 -4.34 0.87
C ILE A 169 13.19 -3.32 2.01
N TYR A 170 13.31 -3.78 3.27
CA TYR A 170 13.19 -2.89 4.43
C TYR A 170 14.38 -1.93 4.55
N GLY A 171 15.59 -2.37 4.21
CA GLY A 171 16.77 -1.52 4.18
C GLY A 171 16.69 -0.43 3.10
N GLY A 172 16.15 -0.77 1.93
CA GLY A 172 15.90 0.20 0.86
C GLY A 172 14.86 1.24 1.25
N TRP A 173 13.77 0.83 1.90
CA TRP A 173 12.77 1.75 2.43
C TRP A 173 13.35 2.70 3.46
N LEU A 174 14.15 2.21 4.42
CA LEU A 174 14.81 3.05 5.44
C LEU A 174 15.73 4.10 4.80
N ILE A 175 16.48 3.75 3.75
CA ILE A 175 17.36 4.70 3.04
C ILE A 175 16.55 5.78 2.32
N VAL A 176 15.44 5.40 1.68
CA VAL A 176 14.56 6.34 0.96
C VAL A 176 13.85 7.28 1.94
N ASP A 177 13.34 6.74 3.05
CA ASP A 177 12.71 7.48 4.13
C ASP A 177 13.68 8.51 4.74
N LEU A 178 14.90 8.07 5.07
CA LEU A 178 15.97 8.94 5.56
C LEU A 178 16.32 10.04 4.54
N PHE A 179 16.35 9.72 3.26
CA PHE A 179 16.60 10.73 2.22
C PHE A 179 15.49 11.78 2.18
N PHE A 180 14.22 11.36 2.24
CA PHE A 180 13.08 12.28 2.23
C PHE A 180 12.96 13.14 3.49
N ASP A 181 13.33 12.59 4.65
CA ASP A 181 13.45 13.33 5.91
C ASP A 181 14.52 14.43 5.81
N THR A 182 15.71 14.12 5.27
CA THR A 182 16.80 15.10 5.18
C THR A 182 16.52 16.30 4.26
N ILE A 183 15.65 16.14 3.27
CA ILE A 183 15.26 17.24 2.36
C ILE A 183 14.04 18.03 2.86
N GLY A 184 13.53 17.76 4.08
CA GLY A 184 12.47 18.53 4.72
C GLY A 184 11.08 18.34 4.11
N VAL A 185 10.85 17.21 3.43
CA VAL A 185 9.52 16.85 2.90
C VAL A 185 8.62 16.25 3.99
N ALA A 186 9.19 15.79 5.11
CA ALA A 186 8.49 15.17 6.24
C ALA A 186 7.44 16.09 6.90
N ASP A 187 7.72 17.39 7.01
CA ASP A 187 6.79 18.36 7.63
C ASP A 187 5.43 18.47 6.91
N TRP A 188 5.33 18.01 5.65
CA TRP A 188 4.13 18.15 4.80
C TRP A 188 3.37 16.83 4.59
N THR A 189 3.96 15.69 4.94
CA THR A 189 3.35 14.36 4.85
C THR A 189 2.80 13.86 6.18
N GLY A 190 3.12 14.55 7.29
CA GLY A 190 2.60 14.20 8.62
C GLY A 190 3.22 12.93 9.21
N LEU A 191 4.48 12.67 8.88
CA LEU A 191 5.36 11.72 9.56
C LEU A 191 6.05 12.41 10.75
#